data_AF-A0A317CEH1-F1
#
_entry.id   AF-A0A317CEH1-F1
#
_cell.length_a   1.000
_cell.length_b   1.000
_cell.length_c   1.000
_cell.angle_alpha   90.00
_cell.angle_beta   90.00
_cell.angle_gamma   90.00
#
_symmetry.space_group_name_H-M   'P 1'
#
loop_
_entity.id
_entity.type
_entity.pdbx_description
1 polymer ?
#
loop_
_entity_poly.entity_id
_entity_poly.type
_entity_poly.pdbx_seq_one_letter_code
_entity_poly.pdbx_strand_id
1 'polypeptide(L)'
;MEITDTKIITTIIAGAAAILGAVIGGYFKAISAKQKILELNQNYNQKLQDNYLEKAREYTESVYAPLSIALATLSYSFRKYQTNIETDNEQELITELSASIDDFNSVVMGLMSKGAGAFLTTELDERLQSFGAFLDASKSADNPILKMVLSYKLPLLGSGFQETKNIISGKFAQTFWSPRLSIPMRGFGISYEAKETLAAPFESRNFEARFVRDVHIINVLIKEVTLGAKAKHSINNE
;
A
#
# COMPACT_ATOMS: atom_id res chain seq x y z
N MET A 1 16.41 -75.19 -57.56
CA MET A 1 17.09 -74.64 -56.36
C MET A 1 16.92 -73.12 -56.46
N GLU A 2 15.73 -72.62 -56.11
CA GLU A 2 15.26 -71.25 -56.39
C GLU A 2 14.58 -70.61 -55.16
N ILE A 3 14.84 -71.16 -53.96
CA ILE A 3 14.13 -70.80 -52.72
C ILE A 3 14.95 -69.81 -51.85
N THR A 4 16.17 -69.46 -52.27
CA THR A 4 17.09 -68.59 -51.52
C THR A 4 16.93 -67.10 -51.83
N ASP A 5 16.63 -66.71 -53.08
CA ASP A 5 16.60 -65.28 -53.46
C ASP A 5 15.36 -64.53 -52.96
N THR A 6 14.18 -65.16 -53.00
CA THR A 6 12.93 -64.53 -52.53
C THR A 6 12.96 -64.25 -51.03
N LYS A 7 13.61 -65.13 -50.24
CA LYS A 7 13.76 -64.93 -48.79
C LYS A 7 14.69 -63.77 -48.47
N ILE A 8 15.81 -63.65 -49.20
CA ILE A 8 16.77 -62.55 -49.01
C ILE A 8 16.12 -61.20 -49.35
N ILE A 9 15.39 -61.10 -50.47
CA ILE A 9 14.68 -59.88 -50.87
C ILE A 9 13.62 -59.49 -49.83
N THR A 10 12.85 -60.47 -49.32
CA THR A 10 11.80 -60.22 -48.31
C THR A 10 12.39 -59.74 -46.98
N THR A 11 13.53 -60.31 -46.56
CA THR A 11 14.22 -59.89 -45.33
C THR A 11 14.79 -58.47 -45.44
N ILE A 12 15.31 -58.08 -46.62
CA ILE A 12 15.82 -56.72 -46.85
C ILE A 12 14.67 -55.70 -46.83
N ILE A 13 13.54 -56.01 -47.47
CA ILE A 13 12.36 -55.13 -47.49
C ILE A 13 11.78 -54.99 -46.07
N ALA A 14 11.67 -56.10 -45.32
CA ALA A 14 11.20 -56.06 -43.94
C ALA A 14 12.15 -55.27 -43.02
N GLY A 15 13.46 -55.44 -43.19
CA GLY A 15 14.47 -54.67 -42.46
C GLY A 15 14.42 -53.17 -42.76
N ALA A 16 14.30 -52.81 -44.04
CA ALA A 16 14.17 -51.41 -44.46
C ALA A 16 12.87 -50.77 -43.95
N ALA A 17 11.74 -51.50 -44.00
CA ALA A 17 10.47 -51.04 -43.45
C ALA A 17 10.52 -50.85 -41.93
N ALA A 18 11.21 -51.74 -41.20
CA ALA A 18 11.41 -51.60 -39.76
C ALA A 18 12.25 -50.38 -39.39
N ILE A 19 13.33 -50.10 -40.14
CA ILE A 19 14.18 -48.92 -39.93
C ILE A 19 13.40 -47.64 -40.23
N LEU A 20 12.71 -47.58 -41.37
CA LEU A 20 11.88 -46.42 -41.73
C LEU A 20 10.75 -46.19 -40.71
N GLY A 21 10.09 -47.26 -40.26
CA GLY A 21 9.08 -47.19 -39.21
C GLY A 21 9.63 -46.67 -37.88
N ALA A 22 10.84 -47.09 -37.49
CA ALA A 22 11.51 -46.61 -36.28
C ALA A 22 11.91 -45.12 -36.38
N VAL A 23 12.41 -44.67 -37.54
CA VAL A 23 12.79 -43.26 -37.77
C VAL A 23 11.55 -42.36 -37.76
N ILE A 24 10.51 -42.75 -38.49
CA ILE A 24 9.24 -42.01 -38.55
C ILE A 24 8.59 -41.97 -37.16
N GLY A 25 8.55 -43.11 -36.45
CA GLY A 25 8.03 -43.19 -35.09
C GLY A 25 8.81 -42.34 -34.09
N GLY A 26 10.14 -42.28 -34.21
CA GLY A 26 10.99 -41.40 -33.42
C GLY A 26 10.71 -39.92 -33.67
N TYR A 27 10.54 -39.54 -34.94
CA TYR A 27 10.21 -38.16 -35.34
C TYR A 27 8.85 -37.70 -34.81
N PHE A 28 7.80 -38.52 -34.94
CA PHE A 28 6.48 -38.21 -34.40
C PHE A 28 6.48 -38.11 -32.86
N LYS A 29 7.22 -38.99 -32.17
CA LYS A 29 7.38 -38.89 -30.70
C LYS A 29 8.07 -37.59 -30.29
N ALA A 30 9.10 -37.16 -31.02
CA ALA A 30 9.81 -35.91 -30.73
C ALA A 30 8.93 -34.67 -30.91
N ILE A 31 8.10 -34.62 -31.96
CA ILE A 31 7.15 -33.52 -32.19
C ILE A 31 6.05 -33.51 -31.13
N SER A 32 5.46 -34.66 -30.85
CA SER A 32 4.42 -34.79 -29.82
C SER A 32 4.95 -34.39 -28.42
N ALA A 33 6.19 -34.75 -28.10
CA ALA A 33 6.83 -34.32 -26.86
C ALA A 33 7.02 -32.79 -26.80
N LYS A 34 7.43 -32.15 -27.90
CA LYS A 34 7.56 -30.68 -27.97
C LYS A 34 6.22 -29.97 -27.78
N GLN A 35 5.16 -30.45 -28.44
CA GLN A 35 3.81 -29.90 -28.27
C GLN A 35 3.34 -30.03 -26.82
N LYS A 36 3.53 -31.21 -26.22
CA LYS A 36 3.18 -31.45 -24.82
C LYS A 36 3.97 -30.57 -23.85
N ILE A 37 5.25 -30.29 -24.12
CA ILE A 37 6.05 -29.33 -23.33
C ILE A 37 5.49 -27.91 -23.46
N LEU A 38 5.11 -27.48 -24.66
CA LEU A 38 4.51 -26.16 -24.88
C LEU A 38 3.16 -26.03 -24.15
N GLU A 39 2.30 -27.03 -24.25
CA GLU A 39 1.02 -27.09 -23.52
C GLU A 39 1.24 -27.05 -22.00
N LEU A 40 2.19 -27.82 -21.48
CA LEU A 40 2.54 -27.81 -20.06
C LEU A 40 3.04 -26.43 -19.62
N ASN A 41 3.89 -25.76 -20.41
CA ASN A 41 4.38 -24.42 -20.11
C ASN A 41 3.25 -23.38 -20.14
N GLN A 42 2.35 -23.46 -21.12
CA GLN A 42 1.18 -22.57 -21.20
C GLN A 42 0.26 -22.77 -19.99
N ASN A 43 -0.05 -24.03 -19.64
CA ASN A 43 -0.88 -24.37 -18.49
C ASN A 43 -0.22 -23.91 -17.17
N TYR A 44 1.09 -24.10 -17.03
CA TYR A 44 1.84 -23.65 -15.87
C TYR A 44 1.81 -22.12 -15.72
N ASN A 45 2.07 -21.38 -16.81
CA ASN A 45 2.02 -19.92 -16.80
C ASN A 45 0.62 -19.39 -16.50
N GLN A 46 -0.41 -20.02 -17.08
CA GLN A 46 -1.79 -19.70 -16.79
C GLN A 46 -2.11 -19.95 -15.31
N LYS A 47 -1.72 -21.11 -14.75
CA LYS A 47 -1.90 -21.41 -13.32
C LYS A 47 -1.17 -20.43 -12.42
N LEU A 48 0.04 -19.99 -12.77
CA LEU A 48 0.76 -18.98 -12.00
C LEU A 48 0.02 -17.64 -12.02
N GLN A 49 -0.50 -17.24 -13.18
CA GLN A 49 -1.28 -16.02 -13.33
C GLN A 49 -2.60 -16.09 -12.56
N ASP A 50 -3.34 -17.21 -12.65
CA ASP A 50 -4.59 -17.41 -11.95
C ASP A 50 -4.39 -17.42 -10.43
N ASN A 51 -3.37 -18.15 -9.93
CA ASN A 51 -3.01 -18.12 -8.50
C ASN A 51 -2.60 -16.73 -8.02
N TYR A 52 -1.91 -15.96 -8.86
CA TYR A 52 -1.54 -14.58 -8.52
C TYR A 52 -2.77 -13.67 -8.43
N LEU A 53 -3.68 -13.76 -9.40
CA LEU A 53 -4.91 -12.98 -9.43
C LEU A 53 -5.86 -13.37 -8.29
N GLU A 54 -5.97 -14.66 -7.98
CA GLU A 54 -6.76 -15.17 -6.87
C GLU A 54 -6.25 -14.64 -5.54
N LYS A 55 -4.94 -14.72 -5.27
CA LYS A 55 -4.33 -14.13 -4.07
C LYS A 55 -4.49 -12.61 -4.01
N ALA A 56 -4.34 -11.91 -5.13
CA ALA A 56 -4.54 -10.47 -5.17
C ALA A 56 -6.00 -10.07 -4.86
N ARG A 57 -6.98 -10.84 -5.35
CA ARG A 57 -8.40 -10.67 -4.99
C ARG A 57 -8.64 -10.97 -3.53
N GLU A 58 -8.11 -12.08 -3.04
CA GLU A 58 -8.20 -12.47 -1.62
C GLU A 58 -7.67 -11.37 -0.72
N TYR A 59 -6.53 -10.75 -1.02
CA TYR A 59 -5.98 -9.63 -0.24
C TYR A 59 -6.80 -8.35 -0.39
N THR A 60 -7.33 -8.09 -1.58
CA THR A 60 -8.25 -6.96 -1.81
C THR A 60 -9.49 -7.07 -0.93
N GLU A 61 -10.10 -8.25 -0.88
CA GLU A 61 -11.31 -8.52 -0.12
C GLU A 61 -11.05 -8.60 1.39
N SER A 62 -9.93 -9.17 1.81
CA SER A 62 -9.64 -9.41 3.23
C SER A 62 -8.95 -8.24 3.94
N VAL A 63 -8.16 -7.42 3.23
CA VAL A 63 -7.38 -6.33 3.84
C VAL A 63 -7.86 -4.96 3.36
N TYR A 64 -7.87 -4.72 2.05
CA TYR A 64 -8.08 -3.36 1.52
C TYR A 64 -9.53 -2.92 1.53
N ALA A 65 -10.49 -3.81 1.27
CA ALA A 65 -11.91 -3.47 1.29
C ALA A 65 -12.40 -3.10 2.69
N PRO A 66 -12.13 -3.87 3.77
CA PRO A 66 -12.51 -3.47 5.13
C PRO A 66 -11.87 -2.15 5.55
N LEU A 67 -10.61 -1.92 5.17
CA LEU A 67 -9.90 -0.67 5.46
C LEU A 67 -10.55 0.53 4.74
N SER A 68 -10.90 0.37 3.46
CA SER A 68 -11.56 1.41 2.67
C SER A 68 -12.94 1.75 3.22
N ILE A 69 -13.71 0.74 3.62
CA ILE A 69 -15.03 0.92 4.25
C ILE A 69 -14.89 1.67 5.58
N ALA A 70 -13.99 1.23 6.45
CA ALA A 70 -13.77 1.87 7.76
C ALA A 70 -13.35 3.35 7.59
N LEU A 71 -12.44 3.64 6.65
CA LEU A 71 -12.02 5.01 6.36
C LEU A 71 -13.16 5.88 5.80
N ALA A 72 -14.01 5.32 4.94
CA ALA A 72 -15.17 6.01 4.38
C ALA A 72 -16.20 6.33 5.47
N THR A 73 -16.50 5.39 6.35
CA THR A 73 -17.39 5.58 7.51
C THR A 73 -16.85 6.68 8.43
N LEU A 74 -15.57 6.63 8.78
CA LEU A 74 -14.92 7.66 9.60
C LEU A 74 -14.99 9.05 8.95
N SER A 75 -14.69 9.13 7.65
CA SER A 75 -14.78 10.38 6.88
C SER A 75 -16.21 10.93 6.84
N TYR A 76 -17.21 10.06 6.71
CA TYR A 76 -18.63 10.45 6.77
C TYR A 76 -19.02 11.00 8.15
N SER A 77 -18.66 10.32 9.24
CA SER A 77 -18.90 10.79 10.61
C SER A 77 -18.25 12.15 10.86
N PHE A 78 -17.02 12.37 10.38
CA PHE A 78 -16.35 13.66 10.48
C PHE A 78 -17.07 14.77 9.71
N ARG A 79 -17.52 14.50 8.48
CA ARG A 79 -18.30 15.47 7.70
C ARG A 79 -19.64 15.80 8.37
N LYS A 80 -20.30 14.80 8.95
CA LYS A 80 -21.54 14.97 9.71
C LYS A 80 -21.31 15.88 10.92
N TYR A 81 -20.22 15.67 11.67
CA TYR A 81 -19.81 16.55 12.75
C TYR A 81 -19.56 18.00 12.25
N GLN A 82 -18.73 18.18 11.23
CA GLN A 82 -18.42 19.51 10.67
C GLN A 82 -19.64 20.29 10.17
N THR A 83 -20.62 19.60 9.59
CA THR A 83 -21.82 20.25 9.05
C THR A 83 -22.79 20.70 10.14
N ASN A 84 -22.71 20.13 11.36
CA ASN A 84 -23.69 20.32 12.42
C ASN A 84 -23.08 20.85 13.74
N ILE A 85 -21.87 21.41 13.70
CA ILE A 85 -21.11 21.84 14.87
C ILE A 85 -21.79 22.96 15.68
N GLU A 86 -22.72 23.71 15.08
CA GLU A 86 -23.46 24.81 15.73
C GLU A 86 -24.87 24.40 16.22
N THR A 87 -25.16 23.10 16.29
CA THR A 87 -26.46 22.59 16.73
C THR A 87 -26.46 22.21 18.21
N ASP A 88 -27.64 22.20 18.85
CA ASP A 88 -27.80 21.82 20.26
C ASP A 88 -27.32 20.37 20.58
N ASN A 89 -26.97 19.57 19.55
CA ASN A 89 -26.55 18.17 19.65
C ASN A 89 -25.03 17.97 19.48
N GLU A 90 -24.19 19.00 19.65
CA GLU A 90 -22.74 18.92 19.44
C GLU A 90 -22.08 17.76 20.22
N GLN A 91 -22.46 17.57 21.49
CA GLN A 91 -21.90 16.49 22.32
C GLN A 91 -22.25 15.09 21.79
N GLU A 92 -23.43 14.93 21.20
CA GLU A 92 -23.86 13.68 20.56
C GLU A 92 -23.00 13.42 19.31
N LEU A 93 -22.75 14.44 18.50
CA LEU A 93 -21.91 14.35 17.30
C LEU A 93 -20.45 14.03 17.63
N ILE A 94 -19.90 14.63 18.69
CA ILE A 94 -18.55 14.32 19.19
C ILE A 94 -18.49 12.86 19.65
N THR A 95 -19.54 12.37 20.31
CA THR A 95 -19.63 10.97 20.76
C THR A 95 -19.69 10.02 19.57
N GLU A 96 -20.48 10.34 18.54
CA GLU A 96 -20.58 9.57 17.29
C GLU A 96 -19.25 9.55 16.53
N LEU A 97 -18.57 10.70 16.42
CA LEU A 97 -17.25 10.78 15.81
C LEU A 97 -16.23 9.95 16.59
N SER A 98 -16.25 10.03 17.93
CA SER A 98 -15.36 9.26 18.80
C SER A 98 -15.58 7.76 18.66
N ALA A 99 -16.83 7.31 18.57
CA ALA A 99 -17.17 5.91 18.32
C ALA A 99 -16.67 5.44 16.95
N SER A 100 -16.82 6.28 15.91
CA SER A 100 -16.33 6.00 14.56
C SER A 100 -14.79 5.91 14.50
N ILE A 101 -14.09 6.71 15.30
CA ILE A 101 -12.63 6.61 15.49
C ILE A 101 -12.26 5.27 16.13
N ASP A 102 -12.97 4.87 17.20
CA ASP A 102 -12.72 3.60 17.89
C ASP A 102 -12.96 2.40 16.97
N ASP A 103 -14.04 2.43 16.18
CA ASP A 103 -14.36 1.42 15.18
C ASP A 103 -13.28 1.33 14.10
N PHE A 104 -12.81 2.47 13.58
CA PHE A 104 -11.72 2.51 12.60
C PHE A 104 -10.43 1.90 13.17
N ASN A 105 -10.01 2.32 14.36
CA ASN A 105 -8.80 1.80 15.01
C ASN A 105 -8.92 0.30 15.33
N SER A 106 -10.11 -0.15 15.76
CA SER A 106 -10.41 -1.56 15.98
C SER A 106 -10.28 -2.40 14.70
N VAL A 107 -10.79 -1.90 13.57
CA VAL A 107 -10.62 -2.56 12.26
C VAL A 107 -9.14 -2.63 11.88
N VAL A 108 -8.39 -1.53 11.99
CA VAL A 108 -6.95 -1.50 11.68
C VAL A 108 -6.20 -2.52 12.54
N MET A 109 -6.37 -2.49 13.87
CA MET A 109 -5.72 -3.45 14.77
C MET A 109 -6.15 -4.90 14.49
N GLY A 110 -7.43 -5.12 14.20
CA GLY A 110 -7.97 -6.42 13.82
C GLY A 110 -7.34 -6.97 12.53
N LEU A 111 -7.09 -6.13 11.55
CA LEU A 111 -6.38 -6.50 10.33
C LEU A 111 -4.89 -6.78 10.61
N MET A 112 -4.21 -5.92 11.37
CA MET A 112 -2.79 -6.10 11.71
C MET A 112 -2.55 -7.40 12.49
N SER A 113 -3.41 -7.72 13.46
CA SER A 113 -3.31 -8.97 14.23
C SER A 113 -3.51 -10.24 13.39
N LYS A 114 -4.20 -10.12 12.25
CA LYS A 114 -4.36 -11.21 11.25
C LYS A 114 -3.21 -11.27 10.24
N GLY A 115 -2.16 -10.45 10.41
CA GLY A 115 -1.00 -10.44 9.53
C GLY A 115 -1.15 -9.53 8.30
N ALA A 116 -2.12 -8.60 8.28
CA ALA A 116 -2.29 -7.65 7.18
C ALA A 116 -1.03 -6.82 6.88
N GLY A 117 -0.18 -6.58 7.89
CA GLY A 117 1.09 -5.87 7.72
C GLY A 117 2.05 -6.49 6.71
N ALA A 118 1.93 -7.79 6.42
CA ALA A 118 2.73 -8.43 5.36
C ALA A 118 2.28 -8.07 3.93
N PHE A 119 1.05 -7.55 3.79
CA PHE A 119 0.44 -7.21 2.51
C PHE A 119 0.40 -5.70 2.28
N LEU A 120 0.35 -4.90 3.34
CA LEU A 120 0.39 -3.45 3.24
C LEU A 120 1.76 -2.96 2.76
N THR A 121 1.77 -1.89 1.98
CA THR A 121 3.02 -1.18 1.70
C THR A 121 3.51 -0.53 3.00
N THR A 122 4.83 -0.42 3.17
CA THR A 122 5.43 0.22 4.35
C THR A 122 4.86 1.63 4.58
N GLU A 123 4.67 2.39 3.50
CA GLU A 123 4.09 3.74 3.59
C GLU A 123 2.64 3.72 4.08
N LEU A 124 1.80 2.80 3.59
CA LEU A 124 0.41 2.70 4.04
C LEU A 124 0.32 2.28 5.51
N ASP A 125 1.14 1.31 5.93
CA ASP A 125 1.21 0.87 7.33
C ASP A 125 1.61 2.02 8.27
N GLU A 126 2.72 2.72 7.96
CA GLU A 126 3.18 3.88 8.73
C GLU A 126 2.11 4.99 8.82
N ARG A 127 1.40 5.25 7.71
CA ARG A 127 0.33 6.25 7.66
C ARG A 127 -0.88 5.85 8.50
N LEU A 128 -1.30 4.59 8.46
CA LEU A 128 -2.40 4.09 9.27
C LEU A 128 -2.09 4.19 10.76
N GLN A 129 -0.87 3.79 11.16
CA GLN A 129 -0.44 3.87 12.56
C GLN A 129 -0.34 5.32 13.04
N SER A 130 0.29 6.20 12.25
CA SER A 130 0.40 7.62 12.62
C SER A 130 -0.96 8.30 12.68
N PHE A 131 -1.87 7.98 11.76
CA PHE A 131 -3.22 8.53 11.74
C PHE A 131 -4.06 8.02 12.92
N GLY A 132 -4.06 6.72 13.20
CA GLY A 132 -4.76 6.14 14.35
C GLY A 132 -4.29 6.75 15.68
N ALA A 133 -2.96 6.85 15.87
CA ALA A 133 -2.39 7.50 17.05
C ALA A 133 -2.78 8.98 17.17
N PHE A 134 -2.86 9.70 16.06
CA PHE A 134 -3.34 11.07 16.02
C PHE A 134 -4.81 11.18 16.42
N LEU A 135 -5.67 10.30 15.91
CA LEU A 135 -7.10 10.30 16.26
C LEU A 135 -7.30 10.01 17.75
N ASP A 136 -6.65 8.98 18.26
CA ASP A 136 -6.73 8.60 19.68
C ASP A 136 -6.26 9.73 20.59
N ALA A 137 -5.10 10.33 20.28
CA ALA A 137 -4.56 11.45 21.05
C ALA A 137 -5.45 12.70 20.97
N SER A 138 -6.20 12.86 19.88
CA SER A 138 -7.10 14.01 19.66
C SER A 138 -8.40 13.92 20.46
N LYS A 139 -8.86 12.71 20.82
CA LYS A 139 -10.07 12.51 21.66
C LYS A 139 -10.01 13.23 23.00
N SER A 140 -8.82 13.36 23.58
CA SER A 140 -8.58 13.99 24.88
C SER A 140 -7.74 15.26 24.78
N ALA A 141 -7.55 15.82 23.57
CA ALA A 141 -6.70 16.99 23.38
C ALA A 141 -7.50 18.28 23.57
N ASP A 142 -7.12 19.08 24.58
CA ASP A 142 -7.67 20.43 24.76
C ASP A 142 -6.95 21.47 23.88
N ASN A 143 -5.72 21.18 23.47
CA ASN A 143 -4.89 22.08 22.66
C ASN A 143 -4.09 21.29 21.61
N PRO A 144 -3.77 21.89 20.45
CA PRO A 144 -2.89 21.27 19.47
C PRO A 144 -1.51 20.96 20.04
N ILE A 145 -1.01 19.76 19.73
CA ILE A 145 0.34 19.27 20.04
C ILE A 145 1.08 19.08 18.72
N LEU A 146 2.19 19.77 18.55
CA LEU A 146 3.02 19.74 17.34
C LEU A 146 4.38 19.11 17.63
N LYS A 147 4.83 18.24 16.71
CA LYS A 147 6.20 17.73 16.67
C LYS A 147 7.03 18.60 15.75
N MET A 148 8.05 19.22 16.30
CA MET A 148 8.98 20.08 15.56
C MET A 148 10.33 19.39 15.43
N VAL A 149 10.90 19.45 14.23
CA VAL A 149 12.28 19.02 13.99
C VAL A 149 13.08 20.26 13.65
N LEU A 150 14.03 20.59 14.52
CA LEU A 150 14.95 21.69 14.32
C LEU A 150 16.26 21.10 13.78
N SER A 151 16.61 21.46 12.56
CA SER A 151 17.85 21.03 11.92
C SER A 151 18.78 22.22 11.80
N TYR A 152 20.00 22.08 12.31
CA TYR A 152 21.02 23.13 12.21
C TYR A 152 22.30 22.63 11.54
N LYS A 153 22.93 23.51 10.78
CA LYS A 153 24.21 23.28 10.10
C LYS A 153 25.25 24.25 10.66
N LEU A 154 26.26 23.70 11.36
CA LEU A 154 27.42 24.43 11.88
C LEU A 154 28.63 24.17 10.98
N PRO A 155 29.16 25.17 10.25
CA PRO A 155 30.26 24.96 9.29
C PRO A 155 31.60 24.69 9.97
N LEU A 156 31.74 24.98 11.27
CA LEU A 156 33.02 24.89 11.99
C LEU A 156 33.30 23.52 12.61
N LEU A 157 32.30 22.63 12.69
CA LEU A 157 32.34 21.42 13.54
C LEU A 157 32.30 20.10 12.76
N GLY A 158 32.70 20.12 11.48
CA GLY A 158 32.56 18.99 10.58
C GLY A 158 31.15 18.90 10.00
N SER A 159 31.04 18.38 8.79
CA SER A 159 29.85 18.39 7.92
C SER A 159 28.70 17.47 8.38
N GLY A 160 28.36 17.47 9.67
CA GLY A 160 27.20 16.77 10.21
C GLY A 160 26.01 17.70 10.37
N PHE A 161 24.89 17.38 9.73
CA PHE A 161 23.59 17.94 10.14
C PHE A 161 23.23 17.31 11.49
N GLN A 162 22.95 18.15 12.51
CA GLN A 162 22.37 17.68 13.76
C GLN A 162 20.88 18.05 13.76
N GLU A 163 20.05 17.03 13.98
CA GLU A 163 18.60 17.18 14.13
C GLU A 163 18.24 17.10 15.61
N THR A 164 17.52 18.09 16.12
CA THR A 164 16.92 18.05 17.46
C THR A 164 15.40 17.96 17.32
N LYS A 165 14.81 16.98 18.01
CA LYS A 165 13.37 16.73 18.01
C LYS A 165 12.79 17.37 19.26
N ASN A 166 11.96 18.40 19.11
CA ASN A 166 11.27 19.06 20.22
C ASN A 166 9.76 18.95 20.03
N ILE A 167 9.03 18.67 21.09
CA ILE A 167 7.57 18.64 21.09
C ILE A 167 7.09 19.96 21.69
N ILE A 168 6.21 20.67 20.98
CA ILE A 168 5.58 21.89 21.48
C ILE A 168 4.08 21.66 21.62
N SER A 169 3.55 22.03 22.78
CA SER A 169 2.12 21.98 23.10
C SER A 169 1.59 23.37 23.46
N GLY A 170 0.29 23.59 23.23
CA GLY A 170 -0.43 24.77 23.74
C GLY A 170 -0.66 25.87 22.70
N LYS A 171 -1.13 27.04 23.15
CA LYS A 171 -1.61 28.13 22.28
C LYS A 171 -0.55 28.65 21.28
N PHE A 172 0.72 28.65 21.67
CA PHE A 172 1.83 29.03 20.77
C PHE A 172 2.01 28.07 19.59
N ALA A 173 1.59 26.81 19.72
CA ALA A 173 1.65 25.84 18.62
C ALA A 173 0.78 26.29 17.43
N GLN A 174 -0.32 27.01 17.68
CA GLN A 174 -1.17 27.56 16.62
C GLN A 174 -0.49 28.68 15.81
N THR A 175 0.46 29.41 16.40
CA THR A 175 1.15 30.54 15.75
C THR A 175 2.35 30.09 14.90
N PHE A 176 2.96 28.95 15.20
CA PHE A 176 4.17 28.43 14.52
C PHE A 176 3.88 27.51 13.32
N TRP A 177 2.68 27.59 12.75
CA TRP A 177 2.20 26.74 11.66
C TRP A 177 2.81 27.03 10.28
N SER A 178 3.78 27.95 10.17
CA SER A 178 4.52 28.15 8.93
C SER A 178 5.34 26.88 8.63
N PRO A 179 5.09 26.19 7.51
CA PRO A 179 5.61 24.84 7.26
C PRO A 179 7.14 24.80 7.09
N ARG A 180 7.78 25.93 6.84
CA ARG A 180 9.21 26.00 6.66
C ARG A 180 9.72 27.41 6.91
N LEU A 181 10.59 27.55 7.89
CA LEU A 181 11.33 28.80 8.11
C LEU A 181 12.81 28.44 8.01
N SER A 182 13.39 28.75 6.85
CA SER A 182 14.83 28.71 6.65
C SER A 182 15.35 30.12 6.75
N ILE A 183 16.10 30.42 7.82
CA ILE A 183 16.79 31.70 7.95
C ILE A 183 18.24 31.43 7.53
N PRO A 184 18.64 31.72 6.28
CA PRO A 184 20.04 31.65 5.90
C PRO A 184 20.77 32.81 6.59
N MET A 185 21.50 32.53 7.66
CA MET A 185 22.50 33.46 8.17
C MET A 185 23.86 33.09 7.55
N ARG A 186 24.67 34.11 7.25
CA ARG A 186 25.95 33.95 6.57
C ARG A 186 26.87 33.03 7.39
N GLY A 187 26.96 31.76 7.00
CA GLY A 187 27.68 30.71 7.72
C GLY A 187 26.85 29.87 8.69
N PHE A 188 25.59 30.18 9.00
CA PHE A 188 24.73 29.37 9.88
C PHE A 188 23.41 29.08 9.18
N GLY A 189 23.12 27.79 8.95
CA GLY A 189 21.82 27.35 8.45
C GLY A 189 20.97 26.85 9.60
N ILE A 190 19.95 27.60 10.00
CA ILE A 190 18.88 27.09 10.87
C ILE A 190 17.68 26.83 9.96
N SER A 191 17.28 25.56 9.86
CA SER A 191 16.05 25.16 9.19
C SER A 191 15.07 24.61 10.20
N TYR A 192 13.88 25.19 10.20
CA TYR A 192 12.74 24.76 10.98
C TYR A 192 11.74 24.03 10.08
N GLU A 193 11.32 22.84 10.50
CA GLU A 193 10.23 22.09 9.86
C GLU A 193 9.26 21.58 10.94
N ALA A 194 8.05 22.14 10.96
CA ALA A 194 6.93 21.60 11.72
C ALA A 194 6.52 20.28 11.05
N LYS A 195 6.98 19.16 11.61
CA LYS A 195 6.92 17.88 10.91
C LYS A 195 5.52 17.27 10.95
N GLU A 196 4.82 17.39 12.07
CA GLU A 196 3.56 16.65 12.27
C GLU A 196 2.72 17.15 13.45
N THR A 197 1.39 17.23 13.28
CA THR A 197 0.43 17.60 14.34
C THR A 197 0.02 16.39 15.16
N LEU A 198 0.77 16.03 16.21
CA LEU A 198 0.54 14.80 16.99
C LEU A 198 -0.87 14.64 17.57
N ALA A 199 -1.50 15.73 18.01
CA ALA A 199 -2.88 15.72 18.50
C ALA A 199 -3.50 17.12 18.29
N ALA A 200 -4.80 17.19 18.12
CA ALA A 200 -5.50 18.47 18.12
C ALA A 200 -6.98 18.30 18.50
N PRO A 201 -7.62 19.28 19.17
CA PRO A 201 -9.05 19.22 19.49
C PRO A 201 -9.88 19.10 18.20
N PHE A 202 -10.99 18.37 18.24
CA PHE A 202 -11.84 18.13 17.06
C PHE A 202 -12.35 19.41 16.38
N GLU A 203 -12.63 20.44 17.17
CA GLU A 203 -13.09 21.75 16.70
C GLU A 203 -11.97 22.57 16.03
N SER A 204 -10.71 22.17 16.20
CA SER A 204 -9.59 22.96 15.73
C SER A 204 -9.34 22.75 14.23
N ARG A 205 -8.98 23.85 13.53
CA ARG A 205 -8.54 23.80 12.13
C ARG A 205 -7.34 22.87 11.91
N ASN A 206 -6.50 22.71 12.93
CA ASN A 206 -5.35 21.81 12.88
C ASN A 206 -5.78 20.34 12.80
N PHE A 207 -6.86 19.98 13.51
CA PHE A 207 -7.43 18.65 13.43
C PHE A 207 -8.01 18.40 12.05
N GLU A 208 -8.88 19.31 11.59
CA GLU A 208 -9.52 19.23 10.26
C GLU A 208 -8.47 19.09 9.14
N ALA A 209 -7.46 19.96 9.12
CA ALA A 209 -6.45 19.95 8.07
C ALA A 209 -5.63 18.64 8.05
N ARG A 210 -5.24 18.13 9.23
CA ARG A 210 -4.53 16.85 9.31
C ARG A 210 -5.44 15.69 8.93
N PHE A 211 -6.68 15.68 9.42
CA PHE A 211 -7.67 14.64 9.12
C PHE A 211 -7.94 14.53 7.62
N VAL A 212 -8.29 15.63 6.96
CA VAL A 212 -8.60 15.65 5.52
C VAL A 212 -7.40 15.19 4.69
N ARG A 213 -6.21 15.67 5.03
CA ARG A 213 -4.97 15.28 4.36
C ARG A 213 -4.68 13.79 4.53
N ASP A 214 -4.69 13.28 5.75
CA ASP A 214 -4.31 11.90 6.05
C ASP A 214 -5.36 10.92 5.47
N VAL A 215 -6.66 11.22 5.56
CA VAL A 215 -7.73 10.45 4.89
C VAL A 215 -7.52 10.39 3.38
N HIS A 216 -7.18 11.52 2.75
CA HIS A 216 -6.92 11.55 1.31
C HIS A 216 -5.71 10.69 0.94
N ILE A 217 -4.58 10.86 1.64
CA ILE A 217 -3.35 10.10 1.40
C ILE A 217 -3.60 8.60 1.56
N ILE A 218 -4.22 8.18 2.66
CA ILE A 218 -4.52 6.77 2.92
C ILE A 218 -5.42 6.20 1.81
N ASN A 219 -6.44 6.94 1.38
CA ASN A 219 -7.31 6.49 0.29
C ASN A 219 -6.56 6.34 -1.04
N VAL A 220 -5.62 7.25 -1.35
CA VAL A 220 -4.76 7.14 -2.54
C VAL A 220 -3.88 5.90 -2.46
N LEU A 221 -3.24 5.66 -1.31
CA LEU A 221 -2.38 4.49 -1.10
C LEU A 221 -3.16 3.17 -1.22
N ILE A 222 -4.39 3.11 -0.70
CA ILE A 222 -5.29 1.95 -0.89
C ILE A 222 -5.61 1.76 -2.37
N LYS A 223 -5.96 2.83 -3.08
CA LYS A 223 -6.26 2.79 -4.51
C LYS A 223 -5.06 2.37 -5.36
N GLU A 224 -3.86 2.82 -5.00
CA GLU A 224 -2.62 2.47 -5.70
C GLU A 224 -2.38 0.96 -5.68
N VAL A 225 -2.61 0.31 -4.54
CA VAL A 225 -2.41 -1.13 -4.41
C VAL A 225 -3.55 -1.93 -5.06
N THR A 226 -4.80 -1.44 -4.97
CA THR A 226 -5.97 -2.17 -5.48
C THR A 226 -6.20 -2.00 -6.98
N LEU A 227 -5.92 -0.82 -7.55
CA LEU A 227 -6.11 -0.51 -8.96
C LEU A 227 -4.79 -0.57 -9.77
N GLY A 228 -3.66 -0.70 -9.08
CA GLY A 228 -2.32 -0.64 -9.65
C GLY A 228 -1.86 0.79 -9.98
N ALA A 229 -0.57 0.93 -10.34
CA ALA A 229 0.13 2.21 -10.53
C ALA A 229 -0.48 3.17 -11.59
N LYS A 230 -1.47 2.73 -12.38
CA LYS A 230 -2.18 3.60 -13.34
C LYS A 230 -2.97 4.72 -12.65
N ALA A 231 -3.34 4.57 -11.37
CA ALA A 231 -4.02 5.61 -10.60
C ALA A 231 -3.15 6.86 -10.35
N LYS A 232 -1.81 6.73 -10.35
CA LYS A 232 -0.88 7.83 -10.08
C LYS A 232 -0.81 8.86 -11.22
N HIS A 233 -1.11 8.45 -12.47
CA HIS A 233 -1.06 9.34 -13.64
C HIS A 233 -2.31 10.19 -13.83
N SER A 234 -3.46 9.81 -13.27
CA SER A 234 -4.66 10.64 -13.33
C SER A 234 -4.67 11.76 -12.29
N ILE A 235 -3.95 11.59 -11.17
CA ILE A 235 -3.99 12.54 -10.04
C ILE A 235 -2.96 13.67 -10.19
N ASN A 236 -1.83 13.44 -10.87
CA ASN A 236 -0.82 14.49 -11.12
C ASN A 236 -1.18 15.45 -12.27
N ASN A 237 -2.35 15.29 -12.90
CA ASN A 237 -2.82 16.10 -14.03
C ASN A 237 -4.05 16.96 -13.68
N GLU A 238 -4.45 17.03 -12.41
CA GLU A 238 -5.45 17.96 -11.88
C GLU A 238 -4.79 18.94 -10.89
#